data_AF-A0A971UYK4-F1
#
_entry.id   AF-A0A971UYK4-F1
#
_cell.length_a   1.000
_cell.length_b   1.000
_cell.length_c   1.000
_cell.angle_alpha   90.00
_cell.angle_beta   90.00
_cell.angle_gamma   90.00
#
_symmetry.space_group_name_H-M   'P 1'
#
loop_
_entity.id
_entity.type
_entity.pdbx_description
1 polymer ?
#
loop_
_entity_poly.entity_id
_entity_poly.type
_entity_poly.pdbx_seq_one_letter_code
_entity_poly.pdbx_strand_id
1 'polypeptide(L)'
;MEIVIGMGVDKDESPEHILLTAQVVKEGVAGKSSGGSGGEDRPFWNVSSKGMTIFEAVRQMTHKTGNRLFISHNQVVIFGNDLAKEGLQKYIDFFLRAHEMRP
;
A
#
# COMPACT_ATOMS: atom_id res chain seq x y z
N MET A 1 -0.37 -4.98 -14.23
CA MET A 1 -0.74 -3.92 -13.26
C MET A 1 -1.15 -4.65 -11.99
N GLU A 2 -0.72 -4.18 -10.82
CA GLU A 2 -1.03 -4.83 -9.54
C GLU A 2 -2.21 -4.13 -8.86
N ILE A 3 -3.29 -4.85 -8.54
CA ILE A 3 -4.43 -4.25 -7.83
C ILE A 3 -4.08 -4.09 -6.35
N VAL A 4 -4.14 -2.85 -5.86
CA VAL A 4 -3.92 -2.51 -4.45
C VAL A 4 -5.26 -2.33 -3.74
N ILE A 5 -5.45 -3.02 -2.62
CA ILE A 5 -6.68 -2.97 -1.81
C ILE A 5 -6.52 -2.20 -0.48
N GLY A 6 -5.28 -2.01 -0.05
CA GLY A 6 -4.96 -1.30 1.18
C GLY A 6 -3.50 -0.84 1.19
N MET A 7 -3.23 0.28 1.86
CA MET A 7 -1.89 0.82 2.02
C MET A 7 -1.61 1.20 3.48
N GLY A 8 -0.38 1.01 3.92
CA GLY A 8 0.13 1.42 5.23
C GLY A 8 1.31 2.36 5.04
N VAL A 9 1.30 3.49 5.76
CA VAL A 9 2.36 4.49 5.77
C VAL A 9 2.90 4.59 7.19
N ASP A 10 4.17 4.22 7.37
CA ASP A 10 4.83 4.25 8.67
C ASP A 10 6.19 4.97 8.58
N LYS A 11 6.79 5.23 9.74
CA LYS A 11 8.18 5.68 9.82
C LYS A 11 9.12 4.53 9.51
N ASP A 12 10.20 4.84 8.81
CA ASP A 12 11.33 3.93 8.72
C ASP A 12 12.28 4.14 9.92
N GLU A 13 13.24 3.21 10.10
CA GLU A 13 14.34 3.38 11.05
C GLU A 13 15.16 4.65 10.78
N SER A 14 15.26 5.05 9.51
CA SER A 14 15.78 6.35 9.12
C SER A 14 14.66 7.40 9.24
N PRO A 15 14.79 8.43 10.08
CA PRO A 15 13.73 9.42 10.32
C PRO A 15 13.37 10.25 9.07
N GLU A 16 14.24 10.27 8.05
CA GLU A 16 13.99 10.97 6.79
C GLU A 16 13.22 10.11 5.77
N HIS A 17 13.05 8.81 6.04
CA HIS A 17 12.36 7.88 5.16
C HIS A 17 11.03 7.45 5.75
N ILE A 18 10.06 7.25 4.87
CA ILE A 18 8.84 6.52 5.17
C ILE A 18 8.98 5.06 4.74
N LEU A 19 8.27 4.19 5.44
CA LEU A 19 7.99 2.83 5.02
C LEU A 19 6.57 2.79 4.46
N LEU A 20 6.45 2.53 3.15
CA LEU A 20 5.18 2.29 2.50
C LEU A 20 4.97 0.79 2.33
N THR A 21 3.83 0.28 2.77
CA THR A 21 3.40 -1.10 2.53
C THR A 21 2.10 -1.09 1.74
N ALA A 22 2.01 -1.88 0.67
CA ALA A 22 0.78 -2.08 -0.10
C ALA A 22 0.36 -3.54 -0.02
N GLN A 23 -0.95 -3.77 0.10
CA GLN A 23 -1.57 -5.08 -0.05
C GLN A 23 -2.00 -5.25 -1.50
N VAL A 24 -1.35 -6.18 -2.19
CA VAL A 24 -1.57 -6.48 -3.59
C VAL A 24 -2.35 -7.78 -3.72
N VAL A 25 -3.39 -7.78 -4.54
CA VAL A 25 -4.22 -8.98 -4.78
C VAL A 25 -3.39 -10.05 -5.50
N LYS A 26 -3.48 -11.30 -5.04
CA LYS A 26 -2.91 -12.45 -5.78
C LYS A 26 -3.87 -12.83 -6.92
N GLU A 27 -3.37 -12.76 -8.15
CA GLU A 27 -4.11 -13.26 -9.33
C GLU A 27 -4.44 -14.76 -9.14
N GLY A 28 -5.70 -15.15 -9.38
CA GLY A 28 -6.16 -16.55 -9.30
C GLY A 28 -6.73 -17.03 -7.95
N VAL A 29 -6.68 -16.21 -6.89
CA VAL A 29 -7.30 -16.52 -5.58
C VAL A 29 -8.60 -15.73 -5.35
N ALA A 30 -8.75 -14.59 -6.02
CA ALA A 30 -9.95 -13.75 -6.00
C ALA A 30 -11.14 -14.46 -6.70
N GLY A 31 -11.95 -15.17 -5.93
CA GLY A 31 -13.13 -15.90 -6.42
C GLY A 31 -13.39 -17.24 -5.73
N LYS A 32 -12.43 -17.77 -4.95
CA LYS A 32 -12.63 -19.00 -4.16
C LYS A 32 -13.17 -18.68 -2.76
N SER A 33 -14.40 -18.18 -2.69
CA SER A 33 -15.18 -18.18 -1.46
C SER A 33 -15.80 -19.56 -1.26
N SER A 34 -15.04 -20.52 -0.74
CA SER A 34 -15.61 -21.79 -0.27
C SER A 34 -14.79 -22.39 0.86
N GLY A 35 -15.32 -22.23 2.08
CA GLY A 35 -15.32 -23.27 3.11
C GLY A 35 -13.98 -23.84 3.57
N GLY A 36 -13.55 -23.41 4.76
CA GLY A 36 -12.98 -24.31 5.76
C GLY A 36 -11.49 -24.66 5.67
N SER A 37 -10.87 -24.63 6.86
CA SER A 37 -9.64 -25.33 7.25
C SER A 37 -8.30 -24.67 6.88
N GLY A 38 -7.76 -23.92 7.87
CA GLY A 38 -6.37 -24.02 8.30
C GLY A 38 -5.28 -24.05 7.22
N GLY A 39 -5.04 -22.93 6.56
CA GLY A 39 -3.91 -22.72 5.67
C GLY A 39 -3.89 -21.27 5.18
N GLU A 40 -2.78 -20.58 5.35
CA GLU A 40 -2.61 -19.13 5.27
C GLU A 40 -2.62 -18.57 3.83
N ASP A 41 -3.53 -19.02 2.97
CA ASP A 41 -3.69 -18.47 1.62
C ASP A 41 -4.53 -17.19 1.65
N ARG A 42 -3.93 -16.16 2.25
CA ARG A 42 -4.42 -14.80 2.14
C ARG A 42 -4.52 -14.45 0.64
N PRO A 43 -5.66 -13.90 0.17
CA PRO A 43 -5.88 -13.56 -1.25
C PRO A 43 -5.06 -12.33 -1.70
N PHE A 44 -4.14 -11.88 -0.85
CA PHE A 44 -3.24 -10.77 -1.09
C PHE A 44 -1.82 -11.13 -0.62
N TRP A 45 -0.86 -10.34 -1.03
CA TRP A 45 0.49 -10.35 -0.51
C TRP A 45 0.92 -8.91 -0.22
N ASN A 46 1.84 -8.75 0.74
CA ASN A 46 2.34 -7.43 1.13
C ASN A 46 3.63 -7.14 0.39
N VAL A 47 3.71 -5.94 -0.19
CA VAL A 47 4.96 -5.39 -0.73
C VAL A 47 5.28 -4.10 0.02
N SER A 48 6.54 -3.96 0.42
CA SER A 48 6.99 -2.75 1.13
C SER A 48 8.19 -2.11 0.45
N SER A 49 8.26 -0.79 0.49
CA SER A 49 9.36 0.01 -0.03
C SER A 49 9.58 1.25 0.84
N LYS A 50 10.79 1.79 0.76
CA LYS A 50 11.22 2.99 1.47
C LYS A 50 11.39 4.14 0.49
N GLY A 51 11.22 5.37 0.98
CA GLY A 51 11.49 6.58 0.22
C GLY A 51 11.36 7.83 1.09
N MET A 52 11.89 8.96 0.64
CA MET A 52 11.72 10.26 1.30
C MET A 52 10.30 10.82 1.10
N THR A 53 9.59 10.34 0.07
CA THR A 53 8.20 10.70 -0.23
C THR A 53 7.38 9.46 -0.58
N ILE A 54 6.04 9.55 -0.49
CA ILE A 54 5.14 8.47 -0.93
C ILE A 54 5.33 8.16 -2.41
N PHE A 55 5.52 9.19 -3.24
CA PHE A 55 5.77 9.00 -4.67
C PHE A 55 7.04 8.18 -4.92
N GLU A 56 8.12 8.50 -4.22
CA GLU A 56 9.36 7.74 -4.32
C GLU A 56 9.17 6.29 -3.86
N ALA A 57 8.52 6.09 -2.71
CA ALA A 57 8.24 4.75 -2.21
C ALA A 57 7.39 3.94 -3.22
N VAL A 58 6.35 4.52 -3.82
CA VAL A 58 5.54 3.89 -4.89
C VAL A 58 6.39 3.55 -6.11
N ARG A 59 7.31 4.43 -6.52
CA ARG A 59 8.24 4.17 -7.63
C ARG A 59 9.14 2.97 -7.33
N GLN A 60 9.71 2.92 -6.13
CA GLN A 60 10.51 1.76 -5.68
C GLN A 60 9.68 0.47 -5.62
N MET A 61 8.42 0.58 -5.21
CA MET A 61 7.50 -0.56 -5.17
C MET A 61 7.18 -1.09 -6.58
N THR A 62 7.05 -0.21 -7.57
CA THR A 62 6.87 -0.58 -8.98
C THR A 62 8.08 -1.39 -9.49
N HIS A 63 9.30 -1.03 -9.09
CA HIS A 63 10.49 -1.82 -9.41
C HIS A 63 10.49 -3.21 -8.75
N LYS A 64 9.95 -3.33 -7.52
CA LYS A 64 9.87 -4.62 -6.80
C LYS A 64 8.79 -5.55 -7.34
N THR A 65 7.64 -5.00 -7.71
CA THR A 65 6.49 -5.76 -8.24
C THR A 65 6.64 -6.09 -9.73
N GLY A 66 7.50 -5.36 -10.45
CA GLY A 66 7.64 -5.46 -11.90
C GLY A 66 6.46 -4.85 -12.68
N ASN A 67 5.47 -4.30 -11.99
CA ASN A 67 4.20 -3.85 -12.54
C ASN A 67 3.79 -2.52 -11.88
N ARG A 68 3.11 -1.64 -12.63
CA ARG A 68 2.53 -0.43 -12.05
C ARG A 68 1.45 -0.81 -11.03
N LEU A 69 1.47 -0.19 -9.85
CA LEU A 69 0.40 -0.29 -8.86
C LEU A 69 -0.86 0.41 -9.37
N PHE A 70 -1.99 -0.27 -9.26
CA PHE A 70 -3.32 0.22 -9.58
C PHE A 70 -4.10 0.45 -8.30
N ILE A 71 -4.16 1.72 -7.89
CA ILE A 71 -4.64 2.16 -6.57
C ILE A 71 -6.13 2.57 -6.58
N SER A 72 -6.82 2.42 -7.71
CA SER A 72 -8.25 2.75 -7.83
C SER A 72 -9.15 1.91 -6.90
N HIS A 73 -8.69 0.74 -6.46
CA HIS A 73 -9.42 -0.14 -5.55
C HIS A 73 -8.98 0.00 -4.10
N ASN A 74 -8.06 0.92 -3.80
CA ASN A 74 -7.57 1.11 -2.44
C ASN A 74 -8.71 1.59 -1.54
N GLN A 75 -9.10 0.78 -0.56
CA GLN A 75 -10.21 1.09 0.36
C GLN A 75 -9.74 1.81 1.61
N VAL A 76 -8.46 1.67 1.98
CA VAL A 76 -7.96 2.15 3.27
C VAL A 76 -6.48 2.50 3.21
N VAL A 77 -6.16 3.64 3.80
CA VAL A 77 -4.78 4.05 4.09
C VAL A 77 -4.61 4.14 5.60
N ILE A 78 -3.72 3.31 6.14
CA ILE A 78 -3.41 3.26 7.57
C ILE A 78 -2.13 4.06 7.80
N PHE A 79 -2.15 4.98 8.76
CA PHE A 79 -0.98 5.76 9.15
C PHE A 79 -0.49 5.31 10.51
N GLY A 80 0.82 5.06 10.63
CA GLY A 80 1.48 4.76 11.90
C GLY A 80 1.30 5.91 12.89
N ASN A 81 1.08 5.60 14.16
CA ASN A 81 0.76 6.59 15.19
C ASN A 81 1.85 7.67 15.33
N ASP A 82 3.12 7.28 15.33
CA ASP A 82 4.22 8.23 15.49
C ASP A 82 4.47 9.08 14.25
N LEU A 83 4.06 8.60 13.07
CA LEU A 83 4.01 9.38 11.83
C LEU A 83 2.83 10.37 11.87
N ALA A 84 1.66 9.93 12.34
CA ALA A 84 0.46 10.74 12.44
C ALA A 84 0.62 11.92 13.43
N LYS A 85 1.35 11.73 14.53
CA LYS A 85 1.66 12.80 15.50
C LYS A 85 2.45 13.97 14.91
N GLU A 86 3.20 13.77 13.82
CA GLU A 86 3.92 14.84 13.12
C GLU A 86 3.03 15.66 12.18
N GLY A 87 1.78 15.23 11.99
CA GLY A 87 0.86 15.78 11.02
C GLY A 87 0.80 14.97 9.73
N LEU A 88 -0.42 14.75 9.25
CA LEU A 88 -0.70 13.91 8.10
C LEU A 88 -0.71 14.65 6.76
N GLN A 89 -0.71 15.98 6.78
CA GLN A 89 -0.93 16.79 5.58
C GLN A 89 0.08 16.52 4.46
N LYS A 90 1.35 16.32 4.83
CA LYS A 90 2.43 15.98 3.89
C LYS A 90 2.29 14.58 3.25
N TYR A 91 1.52 13.69 3.87
CA TYR A 91 1.34 12.31 3.42
C TYR A 91 0.01 12.10 2.68
N ILE A 92 -1.06 12.75 3.15
CA ILE A 92 -2.40 12.62 2.57
C ILE A 92 -2.49 13.23 1.16
N ASP A 93 -1.71 14.28 0.87
CA ASP A 93 -1.74 14.99 -0.41
C ASP A 93 -1.56 14.06 -1.63
N PHE A 94 -0.69 13.05 -1.52
CA PHE A 94 -0.51 12.04 -2.56
C PHE A 94 -1.80 11.26 -2.84
N PHE A 95 -2.49 10.82 -1.78
CA PHE A 95 -3.70 10.01 -1.90
C PHE A 95 -4.89 10.84 -2.41
N LEU A 96 -4.99 12.11 -2.02
CA LEU A 96 -6.06 13.01 -2.48
C LEU A 96 -5.88 13.48 -3.94
N ARG A 97 -4.64 13.62 -4.42
CA ARG A 97 -4.36 14.05 -5.80
C ARG A 97 -4.35 12.92 -6.81
N ALA A 98 -4.24 11.68 -6.35
CA ALA A 98 -4.27 10.53 -7.23
C ALA A 98 -5.64 10.46 -7.92
N HIS A 99 -5.69 10.79 -9.20
CA HIS A 99 -6.92 10.84 -10.02
C HIS A 99 -7.70 9.51 -10.03
N GLU A 100 -7.03 8.43 -9.65
CA GLU A 100 -7.55 7.07 -9.50
C GLU A 100 -8.26 6.83 -8.15
N MET A 101 -7.90 7.57 -7.08
CA MET A 101 -8.58 7.49 -5.79
C MET A 101 -9.81 8.41 -5.83
N ARG A 102 -10.99 7.79 -5.92
CA ARG A 102 -12.26 8.51 -5.85
C ARG A 102 -12.58 8.76 -4.37
N PRO A 103 -12.92 9.99 -3.97
CA PRO A 103 -13.33 10.28 -2.60
C PRO A 103 -14.61 9.54 -2.20
#